data_AF-A0A7C5IJ72-F1
#
_entry.id   AF-A0A7C5IJ72-F1
#
_cell.length_a   1.000
_cell.length_b   1.000
_cell.length_c   1.000
_cell.angle_alpha   90.00
_cell.angle_beta   90.00
_cell.angle_gamma   90.00
#
_symmetry.space_group_name_H-M   'P 1'
#
loop_
_entity.id
_entity.type
_entity.pdbx_description
1 polymer ?
#
loop_
_entity_poly.entity_id
_entity_poly.type
_entity_poly.pdbx_seq_one_letter_code
_entity_poly.pdbx_strand_id
1 'polypeptide(L)'
;MTTQLHTMASPARLITPLDQRIQAVFREVLDDDHLEIYDGMTRDNFPAWDSLTHVKLIIGLEEEFHCQFTTTEVVAIQSIADLKRTLIDKGVRT
;
A
#
# COMPACT_ATOMS: atom_id res chain seq x y z
N MET A 1 -2.70 40.41 -15.06
CA MET A 1 -2.36 39.64 -13.84
C MET A 1 -2.68 38.19 -14.12
N THR A 2 -1.65 37.36 -14.22
CA THR A 2 -1.76 35.95 -14.63
C THR A 2 -2.27 35.12 -13.46
N THR A 3 -3.57 34.86 -13.39
CA THR A 3 -4.08 33.79 -12.51
C THR A 3 -3.91 32.49 -13.27
N GLN A 4 -2.78 31.85 -12.99
CA GLN A 4 -2.39 30.57 -13.54
C GLN A 4 -3.46 29.53 -13.22
N LEU A 5 -4.07 28.98 -14.28
CA LEU A 5 -4.82 27.74 -14.24
C LEU A 5 -3.93 26.67 -13.62
N HIS A 6 -4.25 26.22 -12.41
CA HIS A 6 -3.76 24.95 -11.90
C HIS A 6 -4.94 24.01 -11.73
N THR A 7 -5.53 23.67 -12.88
CA THR A 7 -6.29 22.45 -13.05
C THR A 7 -5.31 21.30 -12.88
N MET A 8 -5.07 20.87 -11.64
CA MET A 8 -4.64 19.49 -11.38
C MET A 8 -5.88 18.63 -11.54
N ALA A 9 -6.26 18.39 -12.80
CA ALA A 9 -6.86 17.11 -13.11
C ALA A 9 -5.84 16.07 -12.63
N SER A 10 -6.03 15.56 -11.41
CA SER A 10 -5.26 14.43 -10.92
C SER A 10 -5.44 13.35 -11.98
N PRO A 11 -4.37 12.88 -12.64
CA PRO A 11 -4.52 11.86 -13.67
C PRO A 11 -5.25 10.71 -12.98
N ALA A 12 -6.37 10.28 -13.55
CA ALA A 12 -7.17 9.17 -13.01
C ALA A 12 -6.19 8.08 -12.56
N ARG A 13 -6.07 7.89 -11.24
CA ARG A 13 -5.09 6.94 -10.69
C ARG A 13 -5.41 5.60 -11.32
N LEU A 14 -4.51 5.12 -12.17
CA LEU A 14 -4.65 3.80 -12.77
C LEU A 14 -4.42 2.81 -11.64
N ILE A 15 -5.50 2.24 -11.12
CA ILE A 15 -5.43 1.11 -10.19
C ILE A 15 -4.80 -0.04 -10.96
N THR A 16 -3.60 -0.47 -10.56
CA THR A 16 -2.92 -1.59 -11.19
C THR A 16 -3.42 -2.92 -10.60
N PRO A 17 -3.17 -4.06 -11.25
CA PRO A 17 -3.45 -5.36 -10.64
C PRO A 17 -2.72 -5.56 -9.29
N LEU A 18 -1.55 -4.91 -9.10
CA LEU A 18 -0.82 -4.95 -7.84
C LEU A 18 -1.61 -4.24 -6.74
N ASP A 19 -2.15 -3.06 -7.05
CA ASP A 19 -2.97 -2.28 -6.12
C ASP A 19 -4.18 -3.06 -5.64
N GLN A 20 -4.88 -3.76 -6.55
CA GLN A 20 -6.08 -4.52 -6.22
C GLN A 20 -5.78 -5.63 -5.21
N ARG A 21 -4.66 -6.32 -5.39
CA ARG A 21 -4.24 -7.42 -4.51
C ARG A 21 -3.77 -6.91 -3.15
N ILE A 22 -2.96 -5.85 -3.12
CA ILE A 22 -2.58 -5.20 -1.85
C ILE A 22 -3.84 -4.73 -1.12
N GLN A 23 -4.77 -4.10 -1.83
CA GLN A 23 -6.00 -3.59 -1.26
C GLN A 23 -6.85 -4.73 -0.66
N ALA A 24 -6.97 -5.86 -1.34
CA ALA A 24 -7.70 -7.02 -0.81
C ALA A 24 -7.17 -7.46 0.56
N VAL A 25 -5.84 -7.57 0.71
CA VAL A 25 -5.20 -7.90 2.00
C VAL A 25 -5.46 -6.82 3.05
N PHE A 26 -5.40 -5.54 2.68
CA PHE A 26 -5.70 -4.45 3.60
C PHE A 26 -7.15 -4.50 4.11
N ARG A 27 -8.12 -4.74 3.21
CA ARG A 27 -9.53 -4.85 3.56
C ARG A 27 -9.79 -6.00 4.52
N GLU A 28 -9.18 -7.17 4.26
CA GLU A 28 -9.32 -8.35 5.10
C GLU A 28 -8.72 -8.13 6.49
N VAL A 29 -7.50 -7.61 6.58
CA VAL A 29 -6.80 -7.44 7.87
C VAL A 29 -7.43 -6.33 8.73
N LEU A 30 -7.97 -5.30 8.10
CA LEU A 30 -8.54 -4.15 8.78
C LEU A 30 -10.07 -4.23 8.97
N ASP A 31 -10.71 -5.28 8.42
CA ASP A 31 -12.16 -5.45 8.44
C ASP A 31 -12.90 -4.23 7.85
N ASP A 32 -12.44 -3.76 6.69
CA ASP A 32 -13.01 -2.59 5.99
C ASP A 32 -13.11 -2.84 4.49
N ASP A 33 -14.26 -3.32 4.04
CA ASP A 33 -14.55 -3.62 2.62
C ASP A 33 -14.51 -2.38 1.70
N HIS A 34 -14.64 -1.18 2.28
CA HIS A 34 -14.69 0.07 1.54
C HIS A 34 -13.33 0.78 1.47
N LEU A 35 -12.30 0.25 2.14
CA LEU A 35 -10.97 0.83 2.17
C LEU A 35 -10.38 0.91 0.76
N GLU A 36 -9.90 2.10 0.40
CA GLU A 36 -9.18 2.37 -0.85
C GLU A 36 -7.75 2.77 -0.53
N ILE A 37 -6.78 1.96 -0.97
CA ILE A 37 -5.37 2.28 -0.77
C ILE A 37 -4.93 3.39 -1.74
N TYR A 38 -3.97 4.20 -1.30
CA TYR A 38 -3.33 5.21 -2.14
C TYR A 38 -1.86 5.35 -1.75
N ASP A 39 -1.00 5.78 -2.68
CA ASP A 39 0.47 5.80 -2.49
C ASP A 39 0.93 6.59 -1.26
N GLY A 40 0.22 7.67 -0.93
CA GLY A 40 0.51 8.51 0.24
C GLY A 40 -0.09 8.00 1.55
N MET A 41 -0.74 6.83 1.59
CA MET A 41 -1.26 6.23 2.81
C MET A 41 -0.08 5.69 3.63
N THR A 42 0.04 6.15 4.87
CA THR A 42 1.13 5.83 5.78
C THR A 42 0.58 5.45 7.15
N ARG A 43 1.40 4.78 7.96
CA ARG A 43 1.02 4.45 9.35
C ARG A 43 0.72 5.69 10.20
N ASP A 44 1.35 6.83 9.88
CA ASP A 44 1.17 8.07 10.63
C ASP A 44 -0.13 8.80 10.28
N ASN A 45 -0.64 8.63 9.05
CA ASN A 45 -1.86 9.31 8.59
C ASN A 45 -3.09 8.39 8.57
N PHE A 46 -2.91 7.10 8.82
CA PHE A 46 -3.99 6.13 8.86
C PHE A 46 -3.93 5.31 10.16
N PRO A 47 -4.65 5.74 11.22
CA PRO A 47 -4.54 5.16 12.57
C PRO A 47 -4.88 3.67 12.69
N ALA A 48 -5.70 3.13 11.78
CA ALA A 48 -6.01 1.71 11.79
C ALA A 48 -4.81 0.84 11.34
N TRP A 49 -3.79 1.43 10.71
CA TRP A 49 -2.52 0.77 10.41
C TRP A 49 -1.48 1.03 11.51
N ASP A 50 -1.75 0.47 12.68
CA ASP A 50 -0.85 0.46 13.84
C ASP A 50 0.21 -0.65 13.79
N SER A 51 0.97 -0.85 14.88
CA SER A 51 2.01 -1.88 14.97
C SER A 51 1.47 -3.31 14.85
N LEU A 52 0.28 -3.60 15.40
CA LEU A 52 -0.28 -4.96 15.41
C LEU A 52 -0.81 -5.32 14.03
N THR A 53 -1.58 -4.42 13.43
CA THR A 53 -2.12 -4.56 12.08
C THR A 53 -1.00 -4.56 11.04
N HIS A 54 0.09 -3.81 11.25
CA HIS A 54 1.26 -3.88 10.38
C HIS A 54 1.84 -5.30 10.31
N VAL A 55 2.02 -5.99 11.44
CA VAL A 55 2.51 -7.38 11.44
C VAL A 55 1.54 -8.32 10.72
N LYS A 56 0.23 -8.17 10.95
CA LYS A 56 -0.80 -8.96 10.26
C LYS A 56 -0.80 -8.73 8.75
N LEU A 57 -0.64 -7.48 8.33
CA LEU A 57 -0.55 -7.10 6.92
C LEU A 57 0.66 -7.76 6.26
N ILE A 58 1.83 -7.72 6.90
CA ILE A 58 3.03 -8.40 6.38
C ILE A 58 2.74 -9.89 6.15
N ILE A 59 2.15 -10.58 7.13
CA ILE A 59 1.82 -12.01 7.00
C ILE A 59 0.86 -12.24 5.81
N GLY A 60 -0.24 -11.48 5.73
CA GLY A 60 -1.20 -11.62 4.63
C GLY A 60 -0.59 -11.32 3.25
N LEU A 61 0.35 -10.38 3.17
CA LEU A 61 1.08 -10.06 1.95
C LEU A 61 2.06 -11.17 1.56
N GLU A 62 2.76 -11.79 2.52
CA GLU A 62 3.63 -12.94 2.26
C GLU A 62 2.84 -14.13 1.69
N GLU A 63 1.66 -14.39 2.26
CA GLU A 63 0.75 -15.44 1.80
C GLU A 63 0.21 -15.16 0.40
N GLU A 64 -0.31 -13.95 0.16
CA GLU A 64 -0.89 -13.52 -1.11
C GLU A 64 0.14 -13.51 -2.25
N PHE A 65 1.35 -13.03 -1.99
CA PHE A 65 2.38 -12.87 -3.01
C PHE A 65 3.41 -14.01 -3.06
N HIS A 66 3.28 -15.01 -2.19
CA HIS A 66 4.21 -16.13 -2.04
C HIS A 66 5.68 -15.67 -1.91
N CYS A 67 5.89 -14.61 -1.13
CA CYS A 67 7.20 -14.05 -0.86
C CYS A 67 7.49 -14.02 0.64
N GLN A 68 8.73 -13.73 1.04
CA GLN A 68 9.07 -13.48 2.43
C GLN A 68 9.79 -12.14 2.59
N PHE A 69 9.35 -11.33 3.54
CA PHE A 69 9.99 -10.09 3.95
C PHE A 69 11.01 -10.37 5.04
N THR A 70 12.16 -9.71 4.93
CA THR A 70 13.16 -9.66 5.98
C THR A 70 12.73 -8.67 7.05
N THR A 71 13.24 -8.81 8.28
CA THR A 71 12.97 -7.86 9.37
C THR A 71 13.31 -6.42 8.96
N THR A 72 14.38 -6.22 8.18
CA THR A 72 14.77 -4.89 7.70
C THR A 72 13.75 -4.30 6.73
N GLU A 73 13.22 -5.11 5.82
CA GLU A 73 12.16 -4.68 4.89
C GLU A 73 10.87 -4.35 5.63
N VAL A 74 10.46 -5.20 6.58
CA VAL A 74 9.28 -4.95 7.41
C VAL A 74 9.36 -3.59 8.11
N VAL A 75 10.49 -3.29 8.75
CA VAL A 75 10.70 -1.99 9.44
C VAL A 75 10.74 -0.82 8.46
N ALA A 76 11.21 -1.04 7.23
CA ALA A 76 11.29 0.01 6.20
C ALA A 76 9.94 0.33 5.55
N ILE A 77 8.96 -0.58 5.60
CA ILE A 77 7.62 -0.36 5.04
C ILE A 77 6.83 0.59 5.95
N GLN A 78 6.75 1.87 5.56
CA GLN A 78 6.01 2.90 6.30
C GLN A 78 4.84 3.48 5.50
N SER A 79 4.80 3.21 4.20
CA SER A 79 3.78 3.65 3.27
C SER A 79 3.40 2.57 2.26
N ILE A 80 2.27 2.78 1.57
CA ILE A 80 1.88 1.95 0.41
C ILE A 80 2.93 2.01 -0.70
N ALA A 81 3.57 3.18 -0.90
CA ALA A 81 4.64 3.32 -1.88
C ALA A 81 5.87 2.44 -1.53
N ASP A 82 6.28 2.42 -0.26
CA ASP A 82 7.38 1.56 0.21
C ASP A 82 7.04 0.09 0.02
N LEU A 83 5.82 -0.31 0.40
CA LEU A 83 5.34 -1.69 0.25
C LEU A 83 5.42 -2.14 -1.22
N LYS A 84 4.88 -1.33 -2.14
CA LYS A 84 4.93 -1.62 -3.58
C LYS A 84 6.36 -1.78 -4.06
N ARG A 85 7.25 -0.87 -3.62
CA ARG A 85 8.66 -0.93 -4.00
C ARG A 85 9.31 -2.24 -3.54
N THR A 86 9.09 -2.63 -2.28
CA THR A 86 9.63 -3.87 -1.74
C THR A 86 9.11 -5.10 -2.49
N LEU A 87 7.81 -5.15 -2.81
CA LEU A 87 7.23 -6.25 -3.59
C LEU A 87 7.84 -6.34 -5.01
N ILE A 88 8.03 -5.21 -5.68
CA ILE A 88 8.69 -5.16 -7.00
C ILE A 88 10.13 -5.66 -6.91
N ASP A 89 10.88 -5.25 -5.88
CA ASP A 89 12.27 -5.68 -5.66
C ASP A 89 12.36 -7.19 -5.34
N LYS A 90 11.31 -7.78 -4.76
CA LYS A 90 11.18 -9.25 -4.58
C LYS A 90 10.89 -9.99 -5.88
N GLY A 91 10.64 -9.29 -6.98
CA GLY A 91 10.30 -9.89 -8.27
C GLY A 91 8.82 -10.26 -8.41
N VAL A 92 7.95 -9.76 -7.52
CA VAL A 92 6.50 -9.82 -7.72
C VAL A 92 6.18 -8.94 -8.93
N ARG A 93 5.91 -9.58 -10.06
CA ARG A 93 5.51 -8.91 -11.30
C ARG A 93 4.03 -9.15 -11.53
N THR A 94 3.34 -8.08 -11.90
CA THR A 94 1.95 -8.08 -12.39
C THR A 94 1.91 -8.06 -13.89
#